data_AF-A0A556THG6-F1
#
_entry.id   AF-A0A556THG6-F1
#
_cell.length_a   1.000
_cell.length_b   1.000
_cell.length_c   1.000
_cell.angle_alpha   90.00
_cell.angle_beta   90.00
_cell.angle_gamma   90.00
#
_symmetry.space_group_name_H-M   'P 1'
#
loop_
_entity.id
_entity.type
_entity.pdbx_description
1 polymer ?
#
loop_
_entity_poly.entity_id
_entity_poly.type
_entity_poly.pdbx_seq_one_letter_code
_entity_poly.pdbx_strand_id
1 'polypeptide(L)'
;MEPEVDYCVNLQDEAEHGRGGRNLAGDNASAPLFTYVNEKKLRSIATYASFIKLLDNYEMTTGVEEEVTSEELEENNIFLHAILQTQVMKRAHEYLVSKGRSSPDVARFKKQLFDIWFKLYHRDASDGEDSCGFEHVFVGESKHGKKIMGLHNWVQFYLQEKLKCIDYRGYKDNDQYTPDVTDHVITLQFSWKGLVKPIGGSFFGVSPEFEVALYTIIFLSSNKSVINAIVEVQSFLLEIVVLAVDEELSAILNELWRLDVNRVKPGKDYIINLQGKADYVAQGSNSARDKANAPLFTYVNEDKLKNIATYASFIKLLDNYEMSTGVAEQVTSEEMEENNIFLNAILQTLVMKRAHEYLISKGQAPPDVSQFKKQLFDMWFKLYHRDRSGGEDSCGFEHVFVGETKYGSEIMGLHNWVQFYLQEKLKFIDYKGYKGRDKDMPDANDQVINLQFSWKGLVKPLGSSFIGVSPEFEMALFTIIFLKSNERVTKAIVKVDEYLMEIVVCRHGRAIGTSYPKLLSSNNRDL
;
A
#
# COMPACT_ATOMS: atom_id res chain seq x y z
N MET A 1 -41.40 1.49 -27.55
CA MET A 1 -41.78 1.92 -26.19
C MET A 1 -40.48 2.05 -25.42
N GLU A 2 -40.18 3.23 -24.87
CA GLU A 2 -39.10 3.32 -23.87
C GLU A 2 -39.50 2.42 -22.68
N PRO A 3 -38.57 1.60 -22.14
CA PRO A 3 -38.85 0.81 -20.95
C PRO A 3 -39.27 1.71 -19.77
N GLU A 4 -40.14 1.21 -18.87
CA GLU A 4 -40.49 1.91 -17.61
C GLU A 4 -39.33 1.96 -16.59
N VAL A 5 -38.20 1.37 -16.92
CA VAL A 5 -37.00 1.27 -16.07
C VAL A 5 -35.91 2.22 -16.56
N ASP A 6 -35.06 2.70 -15.65
CA ASP A 6 -34.01 3.68 -15.99
C ASP A 6 -32.75 3.05 -16.61
N TYR A 7 -32.53 1.75 -16.38
CA TYR A 7 -31.49 0.96 -17.03
C TYR A 7 -31.87 -0.53 -17.06
N CYS A 8 -31.22 -1.30 -17.93
CA CYS A 8 -31.32 -2.75 -18.01
C CYS A 8 -29.93 -3.35 -18.22
N VAL A 9 -29.65 -4.46 -17.53
CA VAL A 9 -28.41 -5.22 -17.69
C VAL A 9 -28.67 -6.65 -18.14
N ASN A 10 -27.70 -7.25 -18.81
CA ASN A 10 -27.67 -8.66 -19.16
C ASN A 10 -26.41 -9.30 -18.55
N LEU A 11 -26.60 -9.99 -17.41
CA LEU A 11 -25.49 -10.60 -16.65
C LEU A 11 -24.82 -11.75 -17.40
N GLN A 12 -25.51 -12.36 -18.35
CA GLN A 12 -24.98 -13.49 -19.13
C GLN A 12 -24.49 -14.61 -18.19
N ASP A 13 -23.29 -15.15 -18.41
CA ASP A 13 -22.74 -16.26 -17.62
C ASP A 13 -21.63 -15.80 -16.66
N GLU A 14 -21.25 -16.70 -15.76
CA GLU A 14 -20.19 -16.48 -14.77
C GLU A 14 -18.81 -16.37 -15.45
N ALA A 15 -17.98 -15.44 -14.97
CA ALA A 15 -16.61 -15.25 -15.44
C ALA A 15 -15.70 -16.45 -15.05
N GLU A 16 -14.99 -16.99 -16.04
CA GLU A 16 -14.14 -18.18 -15.87
C GLU A 16 -12.86 -17.92 -15.05
N HIS A 17 -12.56 -18.80 -14.08
CA HIS A 17 -11.26 -18.84 -13.41
C HIS A 17 -10.23 -19.59 -14.26
N GLY A 18 -9.20 -18.90 -14.74
CA GLY A 18 -8.01 -19.55 -15.30
C GLY A 18 -7.33 -20.42 -14.24
N ARG A 19 -7.50 -21.76 -14.31
CA ARG A 19 -6.70 -22.69 -13.51
C ARG A 19 -5.25 -22.65 -13.98
N GLY A 20 -4.35 -22.19 -13.12
CA GLY A 20 -2.90 -22.32 -13.33
C GLY A 20 -2.23 -21.23 -14.14
N GLY A 21 -2.43 -19.96 -13.77
CA GLY A 21 -1.51 -18.87 -14.14
C GLY A 21 -1.44 -18.51 -15.63
N ARG A 22 -2.34 -19.03 -16.47
CA ARG A 22 -2.55 -18.52 -17.83
C ARG A 22 -3.76 -17.58 -17.80
N ASN A 23 -3.50 -16.30 -18.08
CA ASN A 23 -4.51 -15.26 -18.30
C ASN A 23 -5.25 -15.49 -19.63
N LEU A 24 -6.01 -16.57 -19.72
CA LEU A 24 -7.07 -16.73 -20.71
C LEU A 24 -8.32 -17.03 -19.90
N ALA A 25 -8.93 -15.98 -19.34
CA ALA A 25 -10.31 -16.07 -18.88
C ALA A 25 -11.15 -16.32 -20.14
N GLY A 26 -11.92 -17.41 -20.16
CA GLY A 26 -12.94 -17.59 -21.18
C GLY A 26 -13.87 -16.38 -21.19
N ASP A 27 -14.11 -15.82 -22.37
CA ASP A 27 -15.12 -14.79 -22.53
C ASP A 27 -16.49 -15.46 -22.57
N ASN A 28 -17.13 -15.53 -21.41
CA ASN A 28 -18.47 -16.10 -21.25
C ASN A 28 -19.57 -15.04 -21.45
N ALA A 29 -19.21 -13.80 -21.77
CA ALA A 29 -20.13 -12.70 -21.96
C ALA A 29 -19.94 -12.06 -23.36
N SER A 30 -20.50 -12.72 -24.37
CA SER A 30 -20.40 -12.27 -25.78
C SER A 30 -21.08 -10.94 -26.11
N ALA A 31 -21.86 -10.37 -25.19
CA ALA A 31 -22.61 -9.13 -25.36
C ALA A 31 -22.27 -8.08 -24.29
N PRO A 32 -22.52 -6.78 -24.56
CA PRO A 32 -22.43 -5.74 -23.54
C PRO A 32 -23.31 -6.05 -22.32
N LEU A 33 -22.84 -5.64 -21.14
CA LEU A 33 -23.60 -5.72 -19.90
C LEU A 33 -24.84 -4.84 -19.98
N PHE A 34 -24.71 -3.57 -20.38
CA PHE A 34 -25.86 -2.67 -20.46
C PHE A 34 -26.63 -2.88 -21.77
N THR A 35 -27.88 -3.30 -21.66
CA THR A 35 -28.80 -3.40 -22.80
C THR A 35 -29.58 -2.11 -23.02
N TYR A 36 -29.76 -1.30 -21.97
CA TYR A 36 -30.43 -0.02 -22.03
C TYR A 36 -30.03 0.88 -20.85
N VAL A 37 -29.91 2.19 -21.10
CA VAL A 37 -29.79 3.24 -20.08
C VAL A 37 -30.57 4.47 -20.56
N ASN A 38 -31.38 5.07 -19.69
CA ASN A 38 -32.13 6.28 -19.99
C ASN A 38 -31.21 7.52 -19.98
N GLU A 39 -30.49 7.73 -21.08
CA GLU A 39 -29.57 8.87 -21.23
C GLU A 39 -30.26 10.23 -21.11
N LYS A 40 -31.55 10.34 -21.49
CA LYS A 40 -32.31 11.58 -21.34
C LYS A 40 -32.44 11.93 -19.86
N LYS A 41 -32.69 10.93 -19.01
CA LYS A 41 -32.75 11.11 -17.55
C LYS A 41 -31.38 11.51 -17.01
N LEU A 42 -30.30 10.82 -17.40
CA LEU A 42 -28.92 11.18 -16.99
C LEU A 42 -28.56 12.63 -17.34
N ARG A 43 -28.90 13.10 -18.54
CA ARG A 43 -28.64 14.49 -18.97
C ARG A 43 -29.55 15.52 -18.31
N SER A 44 -30.74 15.12 -17.85
CA SER A 44 -31.72 16.02 -17.23
C SER A 44 -31.51 16.23 -15.74
N ILE A 45 -30.91 15.26 -15.04
CA ILE A 45 -30.63 15.34 -13.61
C ILE A 45 -29.30 16.03 -13.42
N ALA A 46 -29.30 17.15 -12.69
CA ALA A 46 -28.12 18.02 -12.53
C ALA A 46 -26.87 17.29 -12.00
N THR A 47 -27.02 16.36 -11.05
CA THR A 47 -25.88 15.60 -10.50
C THR A 47 -25.27 14.64 -11.52
N TYR A 48 -26.07 13.87 -12.26
CA TYR A 48 -25.56 13.04 -13.36
C TYR A 48 -24.98 13.86 -14.50
N ALA A 49 -25.65 14.95 -14.91
CA ALA A 49 -25.19 15.78 -16.01
C ALA A 49 -23.83 16.44 -15.71
N SER A 50 -23.66 16.97 -14.49
CA SER A 50 -22.38 17.55 -14.06
C SER A 50 -21.30 16.48 -13.83
N PHE A 51 -21.66 15.30 -13.29
CA PHE A 51 -20.73 14.19 -13.12
C PHE A 51 -20.19 13.66 -14.46
N ILE A 52 -21.05 13.49 -15.47
CA ILE A 52 -20.64 13.01 -16.80
C ILE A 52 -19.65 13.98 -17.45
N LYS A 53 -19.85 15.30 -17.30
CA LYS A 53 -18.88 16.28 -17.80
C LYS A 53 -17.50 16.09 -17.19
N LEU A 54 -17.42 15.86 -15.88
CA LEU A 54 -16.15 15.57 -15.21
C LEU A 54 -15.47 14.33 -15.81
N LEU A 55 -16.22 13.28 -16.14
CA LEU A 55 -15.63 12.05 -16.70
C LEU A 55 -14.96 12.26 -18.07
N ASP A 56 -15.37 13.29 -18.83
CA ASP A 56 -14.86 13.57 -20.17
C ASP A 56 -13.58 14.43 -20.17
N ASN A 57 -13.22 15.04 -19.04
CA ASN A 57 -12.08 15.96 -18.93
C ASN A 57 -10.72 15.27 -18.81
N TYR A 58 -10.68 14.10 -18.17
CA TYR A 58 -9.41 13.55 -17.67
C TYR A 58 -8.65 12.70 -18.71
N GLU A 59 -7.35 12.95 -18.82
CA GLU A 59 -6.41 12.14 -19.60
C GLU A 59 -6.21 10.77 -18.92
N MET A 60 -6.58 9.68 -19.59
CA MET A 60 -6.58 8.33 -18.99
C MET A 60 -5.16 7.73 -18.75
N THR A 61 -4.11 8.50 -19.04
CA THR A 61 -2.70 8.09 -18.96
C THR A 61 -2.02 8.84 -17.83
N THR A 62 -1.64 8.13 -16.78
CA THR A 62 -0.94 8.68 -15.60
C THR A 62 0.50 9.08 -15.92
N GLY A 63 1.05 10.13 -15.28
CA GLY A 63 2.47 10.52 -15.40
C GLY A 63 2.77 11.65 -16.40
N VAL A 64 1.75 12.38 -16.84
CA VAL A 64 1.90 13.64 -17.57
C VAL A 64 1.46 14.75 -16.62
N GLU A 65 2.26 15.81 -16.47
CA GLU A 65 1.89 16.99 -15.68
C GLU A 65 0.57 17.56 -16.21
N GLU A 66 -0.44 17.63 -15.34
CA GLU A 66 -1.79 18.10 -15.69
C GLU A 66 -1.97 19.53 -15.18
N GLU A 67 -2.11 20.49 -16.10
CA GLU A 67 -2.51 21.83 -15.73
C GLU A 67 -4.04 21.89 -15.62
N VAL A 68 -4.56 22.03 -14.40
CA VAL A 68 -6.00 22.26 -14.18
C VAL A 68 -6.43 23.55 -14.87
N THR A 69 -7.23 23.41 -15.91
CA THR A 69 -7.80 24.52 -16.65
C THR A 69 -8.86 25.25 -15.83
N SER A 70 -9.11 26.51 -16.16
CA SER A 70 -10.20 27.27 -15.53
C SER A 70 -11.58 26.67 -15.82
N GLU A 71 -11.72 25.92 -16.91
CA GLU A 71 -12.95 25.20 -17.27
C GLU A 71 -13.16 24.00 -16.35
N GLU A 72 -12.15 23.14 -16.16
CA GLU A 72 -12.22 22.00 -15.23
C GLU A 72 -12.50 22.44 -13.79
N LEU A 73 -11.89 23.54 -13.34
CA LEU A 73 -12.18 24.10 -12.03
C LEU A 73 -13.64 24.55 -11.89
N GLU A 74 -14.23 25.11 -12.95
CA GLU A 74 -15.64 25.49 -12.97
C GLU A 74 -16.54 24.24 -12.97
N GLU A 75 -16.19 23.21 -13.73
CA GLU A 75 -16.94 21.95 -13.74
C GLU A 75 -16.91 21.25 -12.38
N ASN A 76 -15.75 21.20 -11.72
CA ASN A 76 -15.60 20.72 -10.35
C ASN A 76 -16.53 21.49 -9.40
N ASN A 77 -16.60 22.81 -9.56
CA ASN A 77 -17.46 23.67 -8.74
C ASN A 77 -18.95 23.46 -8.99
N ILE A 78 -19.36 23.24 -10.24
CA ILE A 78 -20.74 22.95 -10.65
C ILE A 78 -21.17 21.60 -10.07
N PHE A 79 -20.35 20.56 -10.21
CA PHE A 79 -20.65 19.24 -9.65
C PHE A 79 -20.79 19.29 -8.13
N LEU A 80 -19.81 19.87 -7.43
CA LEU A 80 -19.87 20.04 -5.97
C LEU A 80 -21.11 20.83 -5.55
N HIS A 81 -21.49 21.87 -6.29
CA HIS A 81 -22.70 22.63 -6.01
C HIS A 81 -23.96 21.76 -6.19
N ALA A 82 -24.05 21.00 -7.28
CA ALA A 82 -25.19 20.13 -7.57
C ALA A 82 -25.39 19.06 -6.48
N ILE A 83 -24.33 18.35 -6.09
CA ILE A 83 -24.43 17.28 -5.08
C ILE A 83 -24.80 17.85 -3.70
N LEU A 84 -24.30 19.04 -3.32
CA LEU A 84 -24.60 19.67 -2.03
C LEU A 84 -26.06 20.09 -1.86
N GLN A 85 -26.83 20.21 -2.96
CA GLN A 85 -28.26 20.48 -2.90
C GLN A 85 -29.09 19.23 -2.55
N THR A 86 -28.53 18.04 -2.74
CA THR A 86 -29.24 16.77 -2.54
C THR A 86 -29.45 16.45 -1.06
N GLN A 87 -30.48 15.66 -0.75
CA GLN A 87 -30.68 15.19 0.62
C GLN A 87 -29.58 14.22 1.08
N VAL A 88 -28.98 13.47 0.15
CA VAL A 88 -27.89 12.53 0.45
C VAL A 88 -26.70 13.28 1.05
N MET A 89 -26.22 14.32 0.37
CA MET A 89 -25.07 15.09 0.87
C MET A 89 -25.41 15.92 2.11
N LYS A 90 -26.64 16.43 2.23
CA LYS A 90 -27.09 17.12 3.46
C LYS A 90 -27.03 16.17 4.66
N ARG A 91 -27.51 14.94 4.53
CA ARG A 91 -27.41 13.91 5.58
C ARG A 91 -25.97 13.50 5.87
N ALA A 92 -25.13 13.35 4.85
CA ALA A 92 -23.71 13.05 5.02
C ALA A 92 -22.99 14.18 5.80
N HIS A 93 -23.28 15.44 5.45
CA HIS A 93 -22.74 16.61 6.12
C HIS A 93 -23.19 16.67 7.58
N GLU A 94 -24.49 16.53 7.86
CA GLU A 94 -25.05 16.44 9.21
C GLU A 94 -24.35 15.35 10.05
N TYR A 95 -24.17 14.15 9.47
CA TYR A 95 -23.49 13.05 10.12
C TYR A 95 -22.03 13.40 10.44
N LEU A 96 -21.26 13.91 9.48
CA LEU A 96 -19.85 14.28 9.68
C LEU A 96 -19.69 15.40 10.73
N VAL A 97 -20.61 16.36 10.74
CA VAL A 97 -20.65 17.42 11.78
C VAL A 97 -20.94 16.81 13.16
N SER A 98 -21.91 15.89 13.26
CA SER A 98 -22.24 15.22 14.52
C SER A 98 -21.08 14.39 15.09
N LYS A 99 -20.18 13.91 14.22
CA LYS A 99 -18.96 13.17 14.58
C LYS A 99 -17.74 14.06 14.78
N GLY A 100 -17.88 15.38 14.67
CA GLY A 100 -16.78 16.34 14.77
C GLY A 100 -15.75 16.21 13.65
N ARG A 101 -16.13 15.65 12.50
CA ARG A 101 -15.26 15.39 11.34
C ARG A 101 -15.35 16.46 10.25
N SER A 102 -16.35 17.33 10.30
CA SER A 102 -16.51 18.46 9.38
C SER A 102 -17.10 19.70 10.08
N SER A 103 -16.92 20.86 9.45
CA SER A 103 -17.50 22.13 9.89
C SER A 103 -18.99 22.18 9.54
N PRO A 104 -19.86 22.76 10.38
CA PRO A 104 -21.27 22.98 10.02
C PRO A 104 -21.47 24.00 8.90
N ASP A 105 -20.44 24.77 8.55
CA ASP A 105 -20.47 25.72 7.45
C ASP A 105 -20.37 25.02 6.08
N VAL A 106 -21.38 25.22 5.23
CA VAL A 106 -21.48 24.53 3.93
C VAL A 106 -20.36 24.95 2.98
N ALA A 107 -19.87 26.19 3.04
CA ALA A 107 -18.78 26.64 2.18
C ALA A 107 -17.45 25.98 2.59
N ARG A 108 -17.19 25.83 3.89
CA ARG A 108 -16.05 25.07 4.42
C ARG A 108 -16.16 23.58 4.09
N PHE A 109 -17.36 23.00 4.16
CA PHE A 109 -17.57 21.62 3.75
C PHE A 109 -17.35 21.43 2.24
N LYS A 110 -17.84 22.35 1.40
CA LYS A 110 -17.55 22.37 -0.04
C LYS A 110 -16.04 22.38 -0.30
N LYS A 111 -15.30 23.23 0.42
CA LYS A 111 -13.83 23.28 0.32
C LYS A 111 -13.19 21.96 0.76
N GLN A 112 -13.63 21.37 1.87
CA GLN A 112 -13.12 20.07 2.32
C GLN A 112 -13.36 18.97 1.27
N LEU A 113 -14.54 18.95 0.63
CA LEU A 113 -14.82 18.02 -0.47
C LEU A 113 -13.90 18.28 -1.67
N PHE A 114 -13.69 19.55 -2.02
CA PHE A 114 -12.76 19.91 -3.08
C PHE A 114 -11.34 19.40 -2.79
N ASP A 115 -10.85 19.63 -1.57
CA ASP A 115 -9.52 19.20 -1.14
C ASP A 115 -9.37 17.67 -1.13
N ILE A 116 -10.45 16.91 -0.88
CA ILE A 116 -10.43 15.43 -0.88
C ILE A 116 -10.49 14.88 -2.32
N TRP A 117 -11.36 15.43 -3.16
CA TRP A 117 -11.72 14.82 -4.42
C TRP A 117 -10.99 15.40 -5.62
N PHE A 118 -10.69 16.70 -5.63
CA PHE A 118 -10.24 17.43 -6.84
C PHE A 118 -8.88 18.11 -6.69
N LYS A 119 -8.36 18.24 -5.47
CA LYS A 119 -7.01 18.74 -5.28
C LYS A 119 -6.01 17.71 -5.82
N LEU A 120 -5.16 18.14 -6.76
CA LEU A 120 -4.10 17.31 -7.28
C LEU A 120 -3.06 17.01 -6.18
N TYR A 121 -2.45 15.83 -6.28
CA TYR A 121 -1.33 15.43 -5.43
C TYR A 121 -0.22 14.85 -6.30
N HIS A 122 1.03 14.97 -5.83
CA HIS A 122 2.18 14.45 -6.55
C HIS A 122 2.15 12.93 -6.56
N ARG A 123 2.23 12.34 -7.76
CA ARG A 123 2.68 10.96 -7.86
C ARG A 123 4.19 10.96 -7.78
N ASP A 124 4.97 11.46 -8.73
CA ASP A 124 6.42 11.29 -8.66
C ASP A 124 7.14 12.38 -7.84
N ALA A 125 8.30 12.05 -7.26
CA ALA A 125 9.20 13.02 -6.65
C ALA A 125 9.92 13.89 -7.70
N SER A 126 9.88 13.50 -8.98
CA SER A 126 10.42 14.23 -10.13
C SER A 126 9.38 14.91 -11.03
N ASP A 127 8.07 14.65 -10.84
CA ASP A 127 7.00 15.12 -11.73
C ASP A 127 6.05 16.11 -11.02
N GLY A 128 5.32 16.91 -11.80
CA GLY A 128 4.29 17.84 -11.32
C GLY A 128 3.11 17.14 -10.63
N GLU A 129 2.17 17.92 -10.08
CA GLU A 129 0.91 17.35 -9.55
C GLU A 129 0.11 16.74 -10.72
N ASP A 130 -0.23 15.44 -10.68
CA ASP A 130 -0.68 14.70 -11.87
C ASP A 130 -1.93 13.83 -11.66
N SER A 131 -2.60 13.92 -10.50
CA SER A 131 -3.91 13.25 -10.29
C SER A 131 -4.65 13.67 -9.01
N CYS A 132 -5.97 13.45 -8.98
CA CYS A 132 -6.83 13.65 -7.80
C CYS A 132 -7.62 12.39 -7.35
N GLY A 133 -8.33 12.51 -6.22
CA GLY A 133 -9.16 11.41 -5.68
C GLY A 133 -10.34 11.03 -6.57
N PHE A 134 -10.87 11.99 -7.33
CA PHE A 134 -11.99 11.79 -8.26
C PHE A 134 -11.58 10.91 -9.45
N GLU A 135 -10.43 11.18 -10.06
CA GLU A 135 -9.88 10.33 -11.12
C GLU A 135 -9.69 8.89 -10.67
N HIS A 136 -9.09 8.73 -9.49
CA HIS A 136 -8.75 7.41 -8.95
C HIS A 136 -9.99 6.53 -8.74
N VAL A 137 -11.08 7.12 -8.23
CA VAL A 137 -12.29 6.38 -7.86
C VAL A 137 -13.28 6.27 -9.04
N PHE A 138 -13.55 7.39 -9.73
CA PHE A 138 -14.69 7.51 -10.65
C PHE A 138 -14.31 7.40 -12.13
N VAL A 139 -13.32 8.15 -12.59
CA VAL A 139 -12.86 8.10 -13.99
C VAL A 139 -12.25 6.72 -14.27
N GLY A 140 -11.55 6.19 -13.28
CA GLY A 140 -10.77 5.00 -13.44
C GLY A 140 -9.49 5.32 -14.18
N GLU A 141 -8.38 4.89 -13.61
CA GLU A 141 -7.09 5.16 -14.18
C GLU A 141 -6.42 3.87 -14.64
N SER A 142 -5.68 4.01 -15.74
CA SER A 142 -4.75 2.99 -16.17
C SER A 142 -3.35 3.46 -15.81
N LYS A 143 -2.66 2.73 -14.92
CA LYS A 143 -1.26 3.00 -14.63
C LYS A 143 -0.46 2.76 -15.92
N HIS A 144 0.05 3.82 -16.55
CA HIS A 144 0.80 3.81 -17.82
C HIS A 144 0.14 2.96 -18.94
N GLY A 145 -1.20 2.94 -19.04
CA GLY A 145 -1.90 2.12 -20.05
C GLY A 145 -1.77 0.59 -19.87
N LYS A 146 -1.36 0.12 -18.68
CA LYS A 146 -0.94 -1.28 -18.44
C LYS A 146 -1.76 -2.01 -17.38
N LYS A 147 -2.32 -1.31 -16.38
CA LYS A 147 -3.17 -1.89 -15.33
C LYS A 147 -4.28 -0.93 -14.90
N ILE A 148 -5.48 -1.44 -14.78
CA ILE A 148 -6.65 -0.71 -14.30
C ILE A 148 -6.60 -0.66 -12.77
N MET A 149 -6.45 0.53 -12.20
CA MET A 149 -6.39 0.76 -10.75
C MET A 149 -7.74 1.15 -10.17
N GLY A 150 -8.55 1.88 -10.95
CA GLY A 150 -9.90 2.35 -10.59
C GLY A 150 -10.99 1.76 -11.50
N LEU A 151 -12.10 2.49 -11.70
CA LEU A 151 -13.28 2.09 -12.48
C LEU A 151 -14.19 1.10 -11.75
N HIS A 152 -14.99 1.65 -10.84
CA HIS A 152 -16.04 0.95 -10.09
C HIS A 152 -17.42 1.60 -10.24
N ASN A 153 -17.48 2.76 -10.88
CA ASN A 153 -18.72 3.51 -11.08
C ASN A 153 -19.46 3.03 -12.34
N TRP A 154 -20.74 2.72 -12.19
CA TRP A 154 -21.54 2.16 -13.27
C TRP A 154 -21.79 3.13 -14.43
N VAL A 155 -21.83 4.45 -14.19
CA VAL A 155 -22.01 5.44 -15.26
C VAL A 155 -20.77 5.47 -16.13
N GLN A 156 -19.58 5.53 -15.52
CA GLN A 156 -18.32 5.44 -16.26
C GLN A 156 -18.20 4.10 -16.98
N PHE A 157 -18.57 2.99 -16.33
CA PHE A 157 -18.59 1.68 -16.98
C PHE A 157 -19.47 1.71 -18.24
N TYR A 158 -20.70 2.19 -18.13
CA TYR A 158 -21.64 2.30 -19.24
C TYR A 158 -21.08 3.14 -20.40
N LEU A 159 -20.52 4.33 -20.10
CA LEU A 159 -19.93 5.21 -21.11
C LEU A 159 -18.75 4.54 -21.83
N GLN A 160 -17.86 3.90 -21.08
CA GLN A 160 -16.69 3.22 -21.64
C GLN A 160 -17.07 1.93 -22.41
N GLU A 161 -18.11 1.21 -21.99
CA GLU A 161 -18.66 0.07 -22.73
C GLU A 161 -19.29 0.52 -24.05
N LYS A 162 -20.03 1.63 -24.04
CA LYS A 162 -20.59 2.24 -25.26
C LYS A 162 -19.51 2.69 -26.24
N LEU A 163 -18.37 3.15 -25.74
CA LEU A 163 -17.18 3.47 -26.53
C LEU A 163 -16.38 2.23 -26.98
N LYS A 164 -16.81 1.02 -26.59
CA LYS A 164 -16.10 -0.25 -26.83
C LYS A 164 -14.71 -0.30 -26.19
N CYS A 165 -14.48 0.55 -25.19
CA CYS A 165 -13.29 0.50 -24.36
C CYS A 165 -13.44 -0.61 -23.32
N ILE A 166 -14.65 -0.85 -22.81
CA ILE A 166 -14.92 -1.97 -21.89
C ILE A 166 -15.46 -3.16 -22.66
N ASP A 167 -15.00 -4.33 -22.23
CA ASP A 167 -15.43 -5.64 -22.69
C ASP A 167 -15.74 -6.49 -21.44
N TYR A 168 -17.03 -6.59 -21.14
CA TYR A 168 -17.58 -7.32 -20.00
C TYR A 168 -17.33 -8.82 -20.15
N ARG A 169 -16.91 -9.49 -19.07
CA ARG A 169 -16.50 -10.91 -19.10
C ARG A 169 -17.39 -11.84 -18.27
N GLY A 170 -18.43 -11.30 -17.64
CA GLY A 170 -19.34 -12.06 -16.80
C GLY A 170 -19.35 -11.60 -15.33
N TYR A 171 -20.35 -12.07 -14.60
CA TYR A 171 -20.48 -11.86 -13.16
C TYR A 171 -19.65 -12.89 -12.38
N LYS A 172 -19.49 -12.68 -11.08
CA LYS A 172 -18.90 -13.68 -10.17
C LYS A 172 -19.86 -14.02 -9.05
N ASP A 173 -20.16 -15.31 -8.91
CA ASP A 173 -20.87 -15.85 -7.75
C ASP A 173 -19.89 -16.01 -6.58
N ASN A 174 -20.36 -15.75 -5.36
CA ASN A 174 -19.57 -15.90 -4.13
C ASN A 174 -19.96 -17.17 -3.34
N ASP A 175 -20.36 -18.24 -4.04
CA ASP A 175 -20.83 -19.56 -3.55
C ASP A 175 -22.11 -19.52 -2.69
N GLN A 176 -22.45 -18.38 -2.10
CA GLN A 176 -23.61 -18.17 -1.22
C GLN A 176 -24.74 -17.42 -1.92
N TYR A 177 -24.48 -16.77 -3.05
CA TYR A 177 -25.44 -15.89 -3.70
C TYR A 177 -25.11 -15.64 -5.17
N THR A 178 -26.02 -16.05 -6.05
CA THR A 178 -25.99 -15.73 -7.48
C THR A 178 -26.67 -14.37 -7.71
N PRO A 179 -25.99 -13.40 -8.36
CA PRO A 179 -26.54 -12.06 -8.57
C PRO A 179 -27.73 -12.06 -9.53
N ASP A 180 -28.69 -11.18 -9.26
CA ASP A 180 -29.87 -10.90 -10.08
C ASP A 180 -29.75 -9.56 -10.83
N VAL A 181 -30.46 -9.41 -11.95
CA VAL A 181 -30.46 -8.17 -12.75
C VAL A 181 -31.02 -6.96 -12.00
N THR A 182 -31.71 -7.17 -10.87
CA THR A 182 -32.21 -6.11 -10.00
C THR A 182 -31.24 -5.71 -8.89
N ASP A 183 -30.09 -6.38 -8.77
CA ASP A 183 -29.11 -6.09 -7.72
C ASP A 183 -28.40 -4.75 -7.96
N HIS A 184 -28.24 -4.02 -6.86
CA HIS A 184 -27.51 -2.75 -6.83
C HIS A 184 -26.02 -2.90 -6.54
N VAL A 185 -25.56 -4.12 -6.23
CA VAL A 185 -24.13 -4.43 -6.04
C VAL A 185 -23.83 -5.75 -6.73
N ILE A 186 -22.98 -5.69 -7.75
CA ILE A 186 -22.63 -6.87 -8.55
C ILE A 186 -21.12 -7.00 -8.57
N THR A 187 -20.65 -8.22 -8.28
CA THR A 187 -19.23 -8.58 -8.45
C THR A 187 -19.04 -9.06 -9.88
N LEU A 188 -18.13 -8.43 -10.62
CA LEU A 188 -17.95 -8.72 -12.03
C LEU A 188 -16.50 -8.66 -12.49
N GLN A 189 -16.27 -9.19 -13.69
CA GLN A 189 -15.02 -9.09 -14.41
C GLN A 189 -15.23 -8.39 -15.75
N PHE A 190 -14.25 -7.60 -16.16
CA PHE A 190 -14.22 -6.98 -17.48
C PHE A 190 -12.78 -6.70 -17.89
N SER A 191 -12.57 -6.46 -19.17
CA SER A 191 -11.38 -5.81 -19.67
C SER A 191 -11.67 -4.36 -20.04
N TRP A 192 -10.72 -3.45 -19.82
CA TRP A 192 -10.79 -2.07 -20.26
C TRP A 192 -9.55 -1.77 -21.11
N LYS A 193 -9.77 -1.35 -22.36
CA LYS A 193 -8.76 -1.14 -23.40
C LYS A 193 -7.82 -2.35 -23.56
N GLY A 194 -8.39 -3.55 -23.50
CA GLY A 194 -7.66 -4.82 -23.63
C GLY A 194 -6.91 -5.28 -22.37
N LEU A 195 -7.01 -4.55 -21.26
CA LEU A 195 -6.45 -4.95 -19.97
C LEU A 195 -7.52 -5.61 -19.12
N VAL A 196 -7.28 -6.83 -18.64
CA VAL A 196 -8.22 -7.50 -17.73
C VAL A 196 -8.16 -6.85 -16.34
N LYS A 197 -9.31 -6.37 -15.84
CA LYS A 197 -9.45 -5.93 -14.46
C LYS A 197 -9.68 -7.15 -13.56
N PRO A 198 -9.03 -7.23 -12.38
CA PRO A 198 -9.41 -8.22 -11.38
C PRO A 198 -10.89 -8.09 -10.99
N ILE A 199 -11.48 -9.22 -10.60
CA ILE A 199 -12.85 -9.30 -10.12
C ILE A 199 -13.05 -8.28 -8.98
N GLY A 200 -14.13 -7.50 -9.05
CA GLY A 200 -14.45 -6.52 -8.01
C GLY A 200 -15.94 -6.18 -7.97
N GLY A 201 -16.40 -5.77 -6.79
CA GLY A 201 -17.74 -5.23 -6.59
C GLY A 201 -17.88 -3.84 -7.20
N SER A 202 -19.03 -3.58 -7.81
CA SER A 202 -19.43 -2.26 -8.33
C SER A 202 -20.88 -1.99 -7.96
N PHE A 203 -21.21 -0.73 -7.67
CA PHE A 203 -22.58 -0.31 -7.44
C PHE A 203 -23.30 -0.06 -8.76
N PHE A 204 -24.57 -0.43 -8.88
CA PHE A 204 -25.41 -0.22 -10.05
C PHE A 204 -26.67 0.59 -9.72
N GLY A 205 -26.96 1.60 -10.55
CA GLY A 205 -28.15 2.46 -10.41
C GLY A 205 -28.10 3.47 -9.26
N VAL A 206 -27.02 3.51 -8.48
CA VAL A 206 -26.80 4.52 -7.43
C VAL A 206 -26.42 5.87 -8.05
N SER A 207 -26.76 6.98 -7.39
CA SER A 207 -26.38 8.31 -7.86
C SER A 207 -24.94 8.68 -7.50
N PRO A 208 -24.27 9.58 -8.25
CA PRO A 208 -22.90 9.99 -7.96
C PRO A 208 -22.73 10.54 -6.54
N GLU A 209 -23.71 11.32 -6.06
CA GLU A 209 -23.68 11.85 -4.71
C GLU A 209 -23.78 10.79 -3.60
N PHE A 210 -24.34 9.60 -3.88
CA PHE A 210 -24.36 8.49 -2.93
C PHE A 210 -22.95 7.91 -2.74
N GLU A 211 -22.25 7.61 -3.83
CA GLU A 211 -20.89 7.09 -3.77
C GLU A 211 -19.93 8.13 -3.17
N VAL A 212 -20.02 9.39 -3.60
CA VAL A 212 -19.22 10.50 -3.02
C VAL A 212 -19.48 10.62 -1.51
N ALA A 213 -20.74 10.57 -1.07
CA ALA A 213 -21.07 10.62 0.36
C ALA A 213 -20.47 9.43 1.13
N LEU A 214 -20.66 8.20 0.62
CA LEU A 214 -20.18 6.98 1.25
C LEU A 214 -18.66 6.99 1.43
N TYR A 215 -17.92 7.25 0.35
CA TYR A 215 -16.46 7.26 0.38
C TYR A 215 -15.91 8.43 1.21
N THR A 216 -16.54 9.61 1.15
CA THR A 216 -16.16 10.75 2.02
C THR A 216 -16.35 10.42 3.50
N ILE A 217 -17.48 9.79 3.86
CA ILE A 217 -17.76 9.39 5.25
C ILE A 217 -16.72 8.39 5.73
N ILE A 218 -16.39 7.38 4.93
CA ILE A 218 -15.40 6.37 5.29
C ILE A 218 -14.01 7.00 5.41
N PHE A 219 -13.60 7.81 4.43
CA PHE A 219 -12.33 8.54 4.44
C PHE A 219 -12.17 9.40 5.70
N LEU A 220 -13.19 10.18 6.07
CA LEU A 220 -13.16 11.04 7.25
C LEU A 220 -13.44 10.32 8.58
N SER A 221 -13.82 9.04 8.55
CA SER A 221 -14.11 8.27 9.77
C SER A 221 -12.85 7.97 10.59
N SER A 222 -11.69 7.95 9.94
CA SER A 222 -10.41 7.56 10.52
C SER A 222 -9.26 8.37 9.95
N ASN A 223 -8.20 8.55 10.72
CA ASN A 223 -6.95 9.16 10.24
C ASN A 223 -5.97 8.08 9.74
N LYS A 224 -6.46 6.85 9.53
CA LYS A 224 -5.66 5.71 9.07
C LYS A 224 -5.47 5.78 7.56
N SER A 225 -4.28 5.43 7.10
CA SER A 225 -3.96 5.33 5.67
C SER A 225 -4.67 4.17 4.96
N VAL A 226 -5.20 3.21 5.71
CA VAL A 226 -6.03 2.11 5.17
C VAL A 226 -7.25 1.97 6.05
N ILE A 227 -8.42 2.10 5.45
CA ILE A 227 -9.71 1.94 6.13
C ILE A 227 -10.44 0.80 5.45
N ASN A 228 -10.51 -0.35 6.12
CA ASN A 228 -11.37 -1.47 5.73
C ASN A 228 -12.68 -1.32 6.50
N ALA A 229 -13.69 -0.76 5.86
CA ALA A 229 -15.01 -0.57 6.44
C ALA A 229 -15.93 -1.71 6.01
N ILE A 230 -16.48 -2.44 6.99
CA ILE A 230 -17.57 -3.38 6.75
C ILE A 230 -18.87 -2.61 6.98
N VAL A 231 -19.66 -2.45 5.92
CA VAL A 231 -20.90 -1.66 5.94
C VAL A 231 -22.05 -2.51 5.44
N GLU A 232 -23.13 -2.55 6.21
CA GLU A 232 -24.40 -3.14 5.76
C GLU A 232 -25.22 -2.07 5.04
N VAL A 233 -25.51 -2.30 3.77
CA VAL A 233 -26.34 -1.44 2.93
C VAL A 233 -27.52 -2.28 2.45
N GLN A 234 -28.68 -2.09 3.07
CA GLN A 234 -29.87 -2.92 2.86
C GLN A 234 -29.55 -4.40 3.13
N SER A 235 -29.64 -5.27 2.11
CA SER A 235 -29.36 -6.69 2.20
C SER A 235 -27.89 -7.06 1.92
N PHE A 236 -27.04 -6.07 1.59
CA PHE A 236 -25.66 -6.32 1.20
C PHE A 236 -24.69 -5.98 2.34
N LEU A 237 -23.80 -6.91 2.65
CA LEU A 237 -22.65 -6.68 3.51
C LEU A 237 -21.43 -6.37 2.63
N LEU A 238 -20.95 -5.14 2.69
CA LEU A 238 -19.89 -4.63 1.83
C LEU A 238 -18.59 -4.44 2.59
N GLU A 239 -17.48 -4.94 2.05
CA GLU A 239 -16.14 -4.55 2.47
C GLU A 239 -15.64 -3.43 1.54
N ILE A 240 -15.50 -2.23 2.09
CA ILE A 240 -15.00 -1.05 1.37
C ILE A 240 -13.61 -0.73 1.89
N VAL A 241 -12.63 -0.75 0.98
CA VAL A 241 -11.24 -0.40 1.28
C VAL A 241 -10.94 0.99 0.73
N VAL A 242 -10.65 1.94 1.63
CA VAL A 242 -10.17 3.27 1.27
C VAL A 242 -8.68 3.36 1.63
N LEU A 243 -7.86 3.67 0.63
CA LEU A 243 -6.43 3.93 0.80
C LEU A 243 -6.18 5.43 0.78
N ALA A 244 -5.46 5.94 1.76
CA ALA A 244 -5.05 7.33 1.87
C ALA A 244 -3.54 7.39 2.01
N VAL A 245 -2.86 7.97 1.02
CA VAL A 245 -1.42 8.21 1.07
C VAL A 245 -1.14 9.26 2.15
N ASP A 246 -0.18 8.97 3.02
CA ASP A 246 0.28 9.89 4.05
C ASP A 246 1.34 10.82 3.43
N GLU A 247 0.90 11.94 2.88
CA GLU A 247 1.75 12.89 2.15
C GLU A 247 2.88 13.46 3.01
N GLU A 248 2.57 13.80 4.27
CA GLU A 248 3.58 14.31 5.20
C GLU A 248 4.66 13.26 5.50
N LEU A 249 4.23 12.02 5.74
CA LEU A 249 5.17 10.92 5.97
C LEU A 249 5.95 10.60 4.69
N SER A 250 5.31 10.63 3.52
CA SER A 250 5.94 10.43 2.22
C SER A 250 7.02 11.49 1.98
N ALA A 251 6.75 12.76 2.28
CA ALA A 251 7.70 13.86 2.14
C ALA A 251 8.95 13.65 3.00
N ILE A 252 8.79 13.39 4.31
CA ILE A 252 9.95 13.15 5.18
C ILE A 252 10.74 11.90 4.75
N LEU A 253 10.06 10.81 4.38
CA LEU A 253 10.74 9.58 3.96
C LEU A 253 11.51 9.75 2.63
N ASN A 254 11.01 10.57 1.71
CA ASN A 254 11.74 10.97 0.49
C ASN A 254 12.97 11.81 0.82
N GLU A 255 12.88 12.72 1.79
CA GLU A 255 14.06 13.46 2.27
C GLU A 255 15.10 12.50 2.87
N LEU A 256 14.68 11.55 3.72
CA LEU A 256 15.56 10.52 4.28
C LEU A 256 16.19 9.66 3.18
N TRP A 257 15.42 9.29 2.16
CA TRP A 257 15.91 8.54 0.99
C TRP A 257 17.03 9.29 0.27
N ARG A 258 16.93 10.61 0.10
CA ARG A 258 17.98 11.43 -0.53
C ARG A 258 19.21 11.59 0.37
N LEU A 259 19.01 11.64 1.69
CA LEU A 259 20.07 11.81 2.68
C LEU A 259 20.82 10.52 3.04
N ASP A 260 20.32 9.36 2.59
CA ASP A 260 20.92 8.06 2.84
C ASP A 260 22.15 7.81 1.94
N VAL A 261 23.23 8.53 2.26
CA VAL A 261 24.53 8.46 1.57
C VAL A 261 25.24 7.11 1.75
N ASN A 262 24.84 6.33 2.75
CA ASN A 262 25.38 5.00 3.02
C ASN A 262 24.63 3.91 2.22
N ARG A 263 23.51 4.22 1.55
CA ARG A 263 22.84 3.32 0.62
C ARG A 263 23.85 2.74 -0.39
N VAL A 264 23.89 1.41 -0.49
CA VAL A 264 24.72 0.72 -1.46
C VAL A 264 24.00 0.67 -2.81
N LYS A 265 24.75 0.73 -3.92
CA LYS A 265 24.20 0.86 -5.27
C LYS A 265 24.11 -0.49 -5.99
N PRO A 266 22.98 -0.82 -6.64
CA PRO A 266 22.87 -2.00 -7.50
C PRO A 266 23.87 -1.93 -8.65
N GLY A 267 24.36 -3.09 -9.08
CA GLY A 267 25.34 -3.23 -10.17
C GLY A 267 26.77 -2.79 -9.83
N LYS A 268 26.97 -2.14 -8.66
CA LYS A 268 28.29 -1.67 -8.20
C LYS A 268 28.67 -2.26 -6.85
N ASP A 269 27.83 -2.04 -5.85
CA ASP A 269 28.10 -2.46 -4.48
C ASP A 269 27.38 -3.78 -4.14
N TYR A 270 26.37 -4.16 -4.91
CA TYR A 270 25.75 -5.49 -4.87
C TYR A 270 25.19 -5.88 -6.24
N ILE A 271 25.04 -7.18 -6.48
CA ILE A 271 24.40 -7.74 -7.68
C ILE A 271 23.46 -8.86 -7.25
N ILE A 272 22.18 -8.72 -7.61
CA ILE A 272 21.16 -9.75 -7.37
C ILE A 272 20.81 -10.51 -8.65
N ASN A 273 20.43 -11.77 -8.49
CA ASN A 273 19.90 -12.64 -9.52
C ASN A 273 18.46 -13.05 -9.16
N LEU A 274 17.49 -12.36 -9.75
CA LEU A 274 16.07 -12.56 -9.47
C LEU A 274 15.57 -13.96 -9.87
N GLN A 275 16.13 -14.57 -10.91
CA GLN A 275 15.77 -15.92 -11.38
C GLN A 275 14.28 -16.04 -11.77
N GLY A 276 13.51 -16.94 -11.17
CA GLY A 276 12.14 -17.24 -11.54
C GLY A 276 11.09 -16.59 -10.64
N LYS A 277 9.88 -16.47 -11.20
CA LYS A 277 8.69 -15.99 -10.49
C LYS A 277 8.15 -17.08 -9.56
N ALA A 278 8.13 -16.81 -8.26
CA ALA A 278 7.61 -17.70 -7.22
C ALA A 278 6.09 -17.89 -7.34
N ASP A 279 5.63 -19.09 -6.99
CA ASP A 279 4.21 -19.44 -6.97
C ASP A 279 3.53 -18.92 -5.68
N TYR A 280 2.20 -18.87 -5.67
CA TYR A 280 1.46 -18.51 -4.45
C TYR A 280 1.61 -19.60 -3.38
N VAL A 281 1.94 -19.18 -2.16
CA VAL A 281 2.03 -20.05 -0.98
C VAL A 281 1.18 -19.43 0.12
N ALA A 282 0.22 -20.19 0.64
CA ALA A 282 -0.59 -19.77 1.77
C ALA A 282 0.24 -19.72 3.05
N GLN A 283 -0.11 -18.82 3.96
CA GLN A 283 0.55 -18.67 5.25
C GLN A 283 0.46 -19.97 6.07
N GLY A 284 1.59 -20.41 6.66
CA GLY A 284 1.72 -21.69 7.37
C GLY A 284 1.98 -22.92 6.49
N SER A 285 1.99 -22.79 5.16
CA SER A 285 2.45 -23.86 4.26
C SER A 285 3.97 -23.92 4.22
N ASN A 286 4.55 -25.11 4.45
CA ASN A 286 6.00 -25.35 4.35
C ASN A 286 6.43 -25.95 3.00
N SER A 287 5.55 -25.90 1.99
CA SER A 287 5.84 -26.35 0.64
C SER A 287 5.77 -25.19 -0.34
N ALA A 288 6.93 -24.81 -0.89
CA ALA A 288 7.08 -23.85 -1.97
C ALA A 288 7.79 -24.52 -3.13
N ARG A 289 7.29 -24.31 -4.35
CA ARG A 289 8.00 -24.77 -5.54
C ARG A 289 9.21 -23.89 -5.76
N ASP A 290 10.37 -24.53 -5.89
CA ASP A 290 11.60 -23.81 -6.19
C ASP A 290 11.60 -23.27 -7.62
N LYS A 291 11.80 -21.96 -7.75
CA LYS A 291 11.94 -21.23 -9.01
C LYS A 291 13.28 -20.48 -9.08
N ALA A 292 14.16 -20.72 -8.13
CA ALA A 292 15.44 -20.05 -7.99
C ALA A 292 16.52 -21.04 -7.51
N ASN A 293 17.16 -21.72 -8.47
CA ASN A 293 18.18 -22.74 -8.19
C ASN A 293 19.53 -22.17 -7.68
N ALA A 294 19.66 -20.85 -7.55
CA ALA A 294 20.86 -20.15 -7.10
C ALA A 294 20.52 -19.11 -6.01
N PRO A 295 21.51 -18.63 -5.25
CA PRO A 295 21.31 -17.51 -4.34
C PRO A 295 20.78 -16.26 -5.04
N LEU A 296 19.99 -15.45 -4.33
CA LEU A 296 19.58 -14.12 -4.76
C LEU A 296 20.80 -13.21 -4.89
N PHE A 297 21.66 -13.13 -3.88
CA PHE A 297 22.86 -12.30 -3.92
C PHE A 297 24.00 -13.04 -4.60
N THR A 298 24.40 -12.56 -5.78
CA THR A 298 25.58 -13.09 -6.48
C THR A 298 26.86 -12.37 -6.07
N TYR A 299 26.74 -11.13 -5.61
CA TYR A 299 27.83 -10.32 -5.12
C TYR A 299 27.33 -9.26 -4.14
N VAL A 300 28.10 -9.02 -3.07
CA VAL A 300 27.98 -7.87 -2.17
C VAL A 300 29.39 -7.39 -1.83
N ASN A 301 29.62 -6.08 -1.88
CA ASN A 301 30.88 -5.46 -1.53
C ASN A 301 31.06 -5.44 0.00
N GLU A 302 31.52 -6.57 0.55
CA GLU A 302 31.73 -6.71 1.99
C GLU A 302 32.78 -5.76 2.56
N ASP A 303 33.78 -5.36 1.77
CA ASP A 303 34.77 -4.38 2.22
C ASP A 303 34.10 -3.04 2.49
N LYS A 304 33.13 -2.64 1.66
CA LYS A 304 32.32 -1.45 1.91
C LYS A 304 31.48 -1.60 3.19
N LEU A 305 30.83 -2.75 3.40
CA LEU A 305 30.04 -2.99 4.62
C LEU A 305 30.90 -2.98 5.89
N LYS A 306 32.13 -3.51 5.84
CA LYS A 306 33.07 -3.52 6.96
C LYS A 306 33.64 -2.13 7.28
N ASN A 307 33.78 -1.27 6.27
CA ASN A 307 34.40 0.06 6.42
C ASN A 307 33.40 1.19 6.70
N ILE A 308 32.10 1.00 6.43
CA ILE A 308 31.06 1.95 6.83
C ILE A 308 30.63 1.61 8.26
N ALA A 309 30.84 2.55 9.18
CA ALA A 309 30.63 2.34 10.61
C ALA A 309 29.22 1.83 10.97
N THR A 310 28.17 2.30 10.27
CA THR A 310 26.78 1.88 10.53
C THR A 310 26.53 0.43 10.13
N TYR A 311 26.98 -0.01 8.95
CA TYR A 311 26.92 -1.43 8.57
C TYR A 311 27.79 -2.32 9.46
N ALA A 312 29.03 -1.91 9.75
CA ALA A 312 29.95 -2.71 10.54
C ALA A 312 29.43 -2.97 11.96
N SER A 313 28.86 -1.95 12.61
CA SER A 313 28.23 -2.11 13.92
C SER A 313 26.90 -2.84 13.86
N PHE A 314 26.10 -2.64 12.80
CA PHE A 314 24.84 -3.36 12.59
C PHE A 314 25.07 -4.88 12.40
N ILE A 315 26.06 -5.28 11.61
CA ILE A 315 26.38 -6.70 11.38
C ILE A 315 26.81 -7.38 12.68
N LYS A 316 27.62 -6.71 13.51
CA LYS A 316 27.99 -7.25 14.84
C LYS A 316 26.77 -7.53 15.71
N LEU A 317 25.78 -6.62 15.70
CA LEU A 317 24.53 -6.84 16.41
C LEU A 317 23.80 -8.08 15.89
N LEU A 318 23.70 -8.28 14.57
CA LEU A 318 23.06 -9.45 13.98
C LEU A 318 23.74 -10.76 14.41
N ASP A 319 25.07 -10.80 14.44
CA ASP A 319 25.86 -11.98 14.81
C ASP A 319 25.59 -12.45 16.25
N ASN A 320 25.34 -11.53 17.20
CA ASN A 320 25.03 -11.88 18.59
C ASN A 320 23.75 -12.71 18.73
N TYR A 321 22.70 -12.34 18.01
CA TYR A 321 21.41 -13.02 18.10
C TYR A 321 21.41 -14.38 17.41
N GLU A 322 22.36 -14.65 16.51
CA GLU A 322 22.52 -15.98 15.91
C GLU A 322 23.11 -17.01 16.88
N MET A 323 23.89 -16.56 17.87
CA MET A 323 24.47 -17.44 18.90
C MET A 323 23.50 -17.76 20.05
N SER A 324 22.51 -16.91 20.31
CA SER A 324 21.66 -16.95 21.51
C SER A 324 20.38 -17.80 21.39
N THR A 325 20.15 -18.51 20.27
CA THR A 325 18.90 -19.27 20.08
C THR A 325 18.75 -20.40 21.12
N GLY A 326 17.89 -20.20 22.13
CA GLY A 326 17.38 -21.26 23.01
C GLY A 326 17.61 -21.11 24.52
N VAL A 327 18.15 -20.00 25.02
CA VAL A 327 18.34 -19.74 26.47
C VAL A 327 17.78 -18.35 26.82
N ALA A 328 17.30 -18.15 28.06
CA ALA A 328 16.87 -16.83 28.52
C ALA A 328 18.01 -15.81 28.35
N GLU A 329 17.79 -14.79 27.54
CA GLU A 329 18.80 -13.79 27.18
C GLU A 329 19.23 -13.01 28.43
N GLN A 330 20.51 -13.06 28.76
CA GLN A 330 21.11 -12.08 29.68
C GLN A 330 21.91 -11.10 28.83
N VAL A 331 21.49 -9.83 28.82
CA VAL A 331 22.24 -8.77 28.14
C VAL A 331 23.61 -8.63 28.81
N THR A 332 24.64 -9.02 28.08
CA THR A 332 26.04 -8.90 28.49
C THR A 332 26.51 -7.45 28.43
N SER A 333 27.59 -7.14 29.14
CA SER A 333 28.25 -5.82 29.05
C SER A 333 28.70 -5.50 27.62
N GLU A 334 29.12 -6.54 26.89
CA GLU A 334 29.57 -6.51 25.51
C GLU A 334 28.42 -6.15 24.57
N GLU A 335 27.26 -6.83 24.67
CA GLU A 335 26.07 -6.50 23.88
C GLU A 335 25.57 -5.07 24.15
N MET A 336 25.64 -4.62 25.41
CA MET A 336 25.30 -3.24 25.77
C MET A 336 26.24 -2.22 25.14
N GLU A 337 27.53 -2.52 25.04
CA GLU A 337 28.51 -1.66 24.37
C GLU A 337 28.28 -1.66 22.85
N GLU A 338 27.99 -2.80 22.24
CA GLU A 338 27.69 -2.89 20.81
C GLU A 338 26.42 -2.12 20.42
N ASN A 339 25.37 -2.21 21.25
CA ASN A 339 24.16 -1.39 21.11
C ASN A 339 24.51 0.12 21.13
N ASN A 340 25.40 0.52 22.04
CA ASN A 340 25.85 1.90 22.15
C ASN A 340 26.68 2.36 20.95
N ILE A 341 27.57 1.51 20.45
CA ILE A 341 28.40 1.77 19.27
C ILE A 341 27.50 1.99 18.04
N PHE A 342 26.53 1.09 17.82
CA PHE A 342 25.59 1.21 16.70
C PHE A 342 24.74 2.48 16.80
N LEU A 343 24.12 2.74 17.96
CA LEU A 343 23.33 3.96 18.18
C LEU A 343 24.16 5.23 17.97
N ASN A 344 25.41 5.25 18.45
CA ASN A 344 26.32 6.37 18.22
C ASN A 344 26.62 6.54 16.73
N ALA A 345 26.87 5.45 16.00
CA ALA A 345 27.18 5.50 14.57
C ALA A 345 26.01 6.06 13.76
N ILE A 346 24.78 5.55 13.96
CA ILE A 346 23.62 6.01 13.19
C ILE A 346 23.26 7.45 13.52
N LEU A 347 23.39 7.91 14.78
CA LEU A 347 23.04 9.28 15.19
C LEU A 347 23.96 10.35 14.55
N GLN A 348 25.11 9.96 14.01
CA GLN A 348 25.98 10.88 13.27
C GLN A 348 25.54 11.10 11.81
N THR A 349 24.67 10.23 11.28
CA THR A 349 24.22 10.28 9.88
C THR A 349 23.25 11.43 9.63
N LEU A 350 23.18 11.91 8.39
CA LEU A 350 22.20 12.93 8.00
C LEU A 350 20.77 12.41 8.11
N VAL A 351 20.56 11.11 7.84
CA VAL A 351 19.26 10.43 7.97
C VAL A 351 18.72 10.56 9.39
N MET A 352 19.48 10.12 10.40
CA MET A 352 19.01 10.16 11.79
C MET A 352 18.90 11.59 12.33
N LYS A 353 19.78 12.51 11.91
CA LYS A 353 19.67 13.93 12.27
C LYS A 353 18.35 14.52 11.75
N ARG A 354 18.04 14.29 10.48
CA ARG A 354 16.79 14.78 9.86
C ARG A 354 15.55 14.14 10.48
N ALA A 355 15.60 12.85 10.78
CA ALA A 355 14.53 12.14 11.49
C ALA A 355 14.32 12.69 12.90
N HIS A 356 15.40 13.00 13.63
CA HIS A 356 15.35 13.61 14.96
C HIS A 356 14.72 15.01 14.90
N GLU A 357 15.14 15.86 13.97
CA GLU A 357 14.54 17.18 13.73
C GLU A 357 13.03 17.09 13.42
N TYR A 358 12.64 16.15 12.57
CA TYR A 358 11.24 15.90 12.27
C TYR A 358 10.47 15.51 13.54
N LEU A 359 10.97 14.55 14.32
CA LEU A 359 10.32 14.11 15.55
C LEU A 359 10.25 15.19 16.62
N ILE A 360 11.26 16.08 16.72
CA ILE A 360 11.22 17.26 17.59
C ILE A 360 10.09 18.19 17.15
N SER A 361 9.97 18.47 15.85
CA SER A 361 8.91 19.35 15.31
C SER A 361 7.50 18.82 15.58
N LYS A 362 7.36 17.49 15.75
CA LYS A 362 6.12 16.81 16.11
C LYS A 362 5.90 16.67 17.62
N GLY A 363 6.85 17.11 18.44
CA GLY A 363 6.82 16.91 19.90
C GLY A 363 6.93 15.45 20.32
N GLN A 364 7.50 14.59 19.47
CA GLN A 364 7.59 13.14 19.64
C GLN A 364 8.97 12.65 20.12
N ALA A 365 9.99 13.52 20.04
CA ALA A 365 11.33 13.24 20.54
C ALA A 365 11.88 14.43 21.35
N PRO A 366 12.72 14.18 22.37
CA PRO A 366 13.41 15.23 23.11
C PRO A 366 14.45 15.92 22.20
N PRO A 367 14.66 17.26 22.31
CA PRO A 367 15.67 17.97 21.52
C PRO A 367 17.11 17.55 21.83
N ASP A 368 17.38 17.08 23.06
CA ASP A 368 18.70 16.62 23.46
C ASP A 368 19.02 15.26 22.82
N VAL A 369 20.16 15.19 22.10
CA VAL A 369 20.58 13.98 21.37
C VAL A 369 20.84 12.81 22.32
N SER A 370 21.33 13.05 23.54
CA SER A 370 21.58 11.97 24.51
C SER A 370 20.27 11.39 25.03
N GLN A 371 19.25 12.22 25.26
CA GLN A 371 17.90 11.78 25.60
C GLN A 371 17.23 11.07 24.43
N PHE A 372 17.42 11.54 23.19
CA PHE A 372 16.90 10.86 22.01
C PHE A 372 17.57 9.49 21.80
N LYS A 373 18.89 9.39 22.01
CA LYS A 373 19.61 8.11 22.05
C LYS A 373 19.00 7.16 23.09
N LYS A 374 18.68 7.67 24.28
CA LYS A 374 18.01 6.87 25.33
C LYS A 374 16.61 6.42 24.89
N GLN A 375 15.83 7.28 24.25
CA GLN A 375 14.51 6.93 23.70
C GLN A 375 14.62 5.83 22.63
N LEU A 376 15.60 5.91 21.73
CA LEU A 376 15.88 4.85 20.76
C LEU A 376 16.29 3.55 21.45
N PHE A 377 17.19 3.63 22.45
CA PHE A 377 17.61 2.47 23.22
C PHE A 377 16.42 1.75 23.88
N ASP A 378 15.57 2.51 24.58
CA ASP A 378 14.39 1.97 25.27
C ASP A 378 13.37 1.35 24.30
N MET A 379 13.29 1.84 23.05
CA MET A 379 12.37 1.34 22.03
C MET A 379 12.89 0.09 21.33
N TRP A 380 14.19 0.05 21.01
CA TRP A 380 14.78 -0.94 20.12
C TRP A 380 15.54 -2.05 20.86
N PHE A 381 16.22 -1.76 21.95
CA PHE A 381 17.17 -2.69 22.58
C PHE A 381 16.75 -3.16 23.98
N LYS A 382 15.82 -2.45 24.62
CA LYS A 382 15.31 -2.87 25.92
C LYS A 382 14.48 -4.14 25.78
N LEU A 383 14.83 -5.17 26.57
CA LEU A 383 14.10 -6.41 26.60
C LEU A 383 12.66 -6.21 27.14
N TYR A 384 11.73 -7.01 26.66
CA TYR A 384 10.36 -7.07 27.16
C TYR A 384 9.83 -8.51 27.18
N HIS A 385 8.76 -8.74 27.95
CA HIS A 385 8.11 -10.05 28.07
C HIS A 385 7.29 -10.40 26.82
N ARG A 386 7.56 -11.54 26.17
CA ARG A 386 6.70 -12.10 25.10
C ARG A 386 5.36 -12.64 25.60
N ASP A 387 5.31 -13.19 26.82
CA ASP A 387 4.09 -13.78 27.41
C ASP A 387 3.97 -13.46 28.92
N ARG A 388 2.75 -13.47 29.46
CA ARG A 388 2.46 -13.11 30.87
C ARG A 388 3.13 -14.04 31.90
N SER A 389 3.70 -15.15 31.47
CA SER A 389 4.32 -16.18 32.31
C SER A 389 5.80 -16.45 32.02
N GLY A 390 6.46 -15.70 31.12
CA GLY A 390 7.89 -15.84 30.77
C GLY A 390 8.76 -14.67 31.23
N GLY A 391 10.08 -14.81 31.20
CA GLY A 391 11.04 -13.71 31.44
C GLY A 391 11.05 -12.67 30.32
N GLU A 392 11.79 -11.56 30.49
CA GLU A 392 12.08 -10.62 29.37
C GLU A 392 13.07 -11.32 28.43
N ASP A 393 12.67 -11.61 27.19
CA ASP A 393 13.40 -12.55 26.31
C ASP A 393 13.54 -12.08 24.86
N SER A 394 13.15 -10.84 24.55
CA SER A 394 13.32 -10.27 23.21
C SER A 394 13.28 -8.74 23.20
N CYS A 395 13.78 -8.14 22.11
CA CYS A 395 13.79 -6.68 21.91
C CYS A 395 13.38 -6.28 20.49
N GLY A 396 13.03 -5.01 20.28
CA GLY A 396 12.56 -4.54 18.98
C GLY A 396 13.55 -4.70 17.82
N PHE A 397 14.86 -4.63 18.10
CA PHE A 397 15.91 -4.89 17.12
C PHE A 397 15.84 -6.32 16.58
N GLU A 398 15.68 -7.31 17.45
CA GLU A 398 15.51 -8.72 17.08
C GLU A 398 14.27 -8.91 16.18
N HIS A 399 13.13 -8.35 16.60
CA HIS A 399 11.85 -8.50 15.90
C HIS A 399 11.85 -7.87 14.50
N VAL A 400 12.59 -6.78 14.28
CA VAL A 400 12.62 -6.07 13.01
C VAL A 400 13.75 -6.56 12.10
N PHE A 401 14.97 -6.68 12.64
CA PHE A 401 16.19 -6.86 11.83
C PHE A 401 16.73 -8.29 11.81
N VAL A 402 16.66 -9.03 12.92
CA VAL A 402 17.19 -10.41 13.00
C VAL A 402 16.21 -11.40 12.36
N GLY A 403 14.91 -11.20 12.63
CA GLY A 403 13.83 -12.07 12.20
C GLY A 403 13.47 -13.12 13.25
N GLU A 404 12.18 -13.46 13.31
CA GLU A 404 11.63 -14.35 14.34
C GLU A 404 10.75 -15.45 13.74
N THR A 405 10.66 -16.57 14.47
CA THR A 405 9.68 -17.62 14.20
C THR A 405 8.59 -17.65 15.27
N LYS A 406 7.32 -17.72 14.87
CA LYS A 406 6.18 -17.95 15.76
C LYS A 406 6.12 -19.43 16.14
N TYR A 407 6.36 -19.72 17.43
CA TYR A 407 6.32 -21.08 18.00
C TYR A 407 7.14 -22.11 17.20
N GLY A 408 8.23 -21.70 16.54
CA GLY A 408 9.07 -22.57 15.71
C GLY A 408 8.39 -23.14 14.45
N SER A 409 7.22 -22.63 14.06
CA SER A 409 6.40 -23.20 12.98
C SER A 409 6.14 -22.25 11.81
N GLU A 410 6.39 -20.96 11.99
CA GLU A 410 6.10 -19.93 11.00
C GLU A 410 7.12 -18.80 11.12
N ILE A 411 7.62 -18.28 10.01
CA ILE A 411 8.52 -17.12 9.99
C ILE A 411 7.67 -15.84 9.99
N MET A 412 7.74 -15.03 11.05
CA MET A 412 7.03 -13.73 11.09
C MET A 412 7.89 -12.55 10.66
N GLY A 413 9.21 -12.63 10.89
CA GLY A 413 10.18 -11.57 10.60
C GLY A 413 11.14 -11.93 9.46
N LEU A 414 12.27 -11.21 9.37
CA LEU A 414 13.28 -11.30 8.31
C LEU A 414 12.87 -10.58 7.02
N HIS A 415 13.08 -9.26 7.04
CA HIS A 415 12.84 -8.37 5.90
C HIS A 415 14.08 -7.55 5.50
N ASN A 416 15.07 -7.42 6.40
CA ASN A 416 16.28 -6.66 6.15
C ASN A 416 17.23 -7.40 5.18
N TRP A 417 17.72 -6.69 4.18
CA TRP A 417 18.54 -7.30 3.12
C TRP A 417 19.94 -7.73 3.57
N VAL A 418 20.53 -7.05 4.56
CA VAL A 418 21.84 -7.43 5.11
C VAL A 418 21.70 -8.76 5.84
N GLN A 419 20.69 -8.89 6.69
CA GLN A 419 20.40 -10.16 7.36
C GLN A 419 20.05 -11.26 6.36
N PHE A 420 19.26 -10.95 5.33
CA PHE A 420 18.98 -11.90 4.25
C PHE A 420 20.28 -12.40 3.59
N TYR A 421 21.18 -11.48 3.21
CA TYR A 421 22.45 -11.81 2.58
C TYR A 421 23.32 -12.71 3.48
N LEU A 422 23.47 -12.37 4.76
CA LEU A 422 24.29 -13.15 5.69
C LEU A 422 23.72 -14.56 5.89
N GLN A 423 22.41 -14.68 6.07
CA GLN A 423 21.72 -15.96 6.25
C GLN A 423 21.72 -16.82 4.97
N GLU A 424 21.65 -16.20 3.79
CA GLU A 424 21.79 -16.89 2.50
C GLU A 424 23.22 -17.41 2.30
N LYS A 425 24.22 -16.60 2.67
CA LYS A 425 25.64 -17.01 2.64
C LYS A 425 25.93 -18.20 3.56
N LEU A 426 25.26 -18.28 4.71
CA LEU A 426 25.32 -19.42 5.64
C LEU A 426 24.46 -20.62 5.19
N LYS A 427 23.74 -20.52 4.06
CA LYS A 427 22.80 -21.52 3.55
C LYS A 427 21.62 -21.81 4.47
N PHE A 428 21.29 -20.87 5.37
CA PHE A 428 20.08 -20.94 6.18
C PHE A 428 18.87 -20.37 5.45
N ILE A 429 19.09 -19.41 4.55
CA ILE A 429 18.09 -18.98 3.57
C ILE A 429 18.26 -19.74 2.27
N ASP A 430 17.13 -20.16 1.72
CA ASP A 430 17.00 -20.77 0.41
C ASP A 430 15.93 -19.97 -0.37
N TYR A 431 16.42 -19.09 -1.25
CA TYR A 431 15.61 -18.20 -2.06
C TYR A 431 14.77 -19.00 -3.06
N LYS A 432 13.46 -18.73 -3.12
CA LYS A 432 12.50 -19.48 -3.97
C LYS A 432 12.05 -18.73 -5.21
N GLY A 433 12.37 -17.45 -5.31
CA GLY A 433 11.96 -16.61 -6.42
C GLY A 433 11.30 -15.32 -5.94
N TYR A 434 11.09 -14.42 -6.90
CA TYR A 434 10.44 -13.14 -6.66
C TYR A 434 8.95 -13.21 -7.00
N LYS A 435 8.19 -12.23 -6.57
CA LYS A 435 6.86 -11.97 -7.13
C LYS A 435 6.76 -10.59 -7.75
N GLY A 436 6.70 -10.59 -9.07
CA GLY A 436 6.28 -9.45 -9.86
C GLY A 436 4.85 -9.63 -10.33
N ARG A 437 4.17 -8.52 -10.62
CA ARG A 437 3.02 -8.58 -11.54
C ARG A 437 3.59 -8.62 -12.96
N ASP A 438 2.90 -9.19 -13.93
CA ASP A 438 3.46 -9.41 -15.28
C ASP A 438 3.99 -8.12 -15.96
N LYS A 439 3.55 -6.94 -15.50
CA LYS A 439 4.01 -5.62 -15.97
C LYS A 439 4.74 -4.77 -14.91
N ASP A 440 4.81 -5.24 -13.66
CA ASP A 440 5.66 -4.74 -12.56
C ASP A 440 6.59 -5.87 -12.14
N MET A 441 7.28 -6.45 -13.12
CA MET A 441 8.31 -7.42 -12.80
C MET A 441 9.44 -6.64 -12.12
N PRO A 442 10.08 -7.14 -11.08
CA PRO A 442 11.27 -6.50 -10.57
C PRO A 442 12.43 -6.67 -11.58
N ASP A 443 13.36 -5.73 -11.60
CA ASP A 443 14.70 -5.93 -12.16
C ASP A 443 15.77 -5.85 -11.08
N ALA A 444 17.02 -6.07 -11.47
CA ALA A 444 18.15 -6.16 -10.55
C ALA A 444 18.52 -4.83 -9.88
N ASN A 445 17.96 -3.71 -10.34
CA ASN A 445 18.19 -2.38 -9.78
C ASN A 445 17.08 -1.94 -8.82
N ASP A 446 15.94 -2.63 -8.79
CA ASP A 446 14.87 -2.33 -7.83
C ASP A 446 15.37 -2.44 -6.39
N GLN A 447 15.07 -1.41 -5.61
CA GLN A 447 15.46 -1.29 -4.20
C GLN A 447 14.33 -1.69 -3.24
N VAL A 448 13.17 -2.11 -3.77
CA VAL A 448 12.10 -2.75 -3.00
C VAL A 448 11.56 -3.94 -3.78
N ILE A 449 11.74 -5.16 -3.26
CA ILE A 449 11.40 -6.39 -3.99
C ILE A 449 10.54 -7.31 -3.13
N ASN A 450 9.55 -7.96 -3.74
CA ASN A 450 8.78 -9.05 -3.13
C ASN A 450 9.52 -10.37 -3.31
N LEU A 451 9.97 -10.96 -2.20
CA LEU A 451 10.76 -12.19 -2.18
C LEU A 451 9.99 -13.33 -1.50
N GLN A 452 10.16 -14.54 -2.02
CA GLN A 452 9.78 -15.78 -1.34
C GLN A 452 11.05 -16.57 -1.05
N PHE A 453 11.15 -17.13 0.15
CA PHE A 453 12.29 -17.93 0.57
C PHE A 453 11.89 -18.86 1.70
N SER A 454 12.70 -19.90 1.91
CA SER A 454 12.68 -20.66 3.16
C SER A 454 13.84 -20.26 4.05
N TRP A 455 13.62 -20.24 5.37
CA TRP A 455 14.63 -20.00 6.38
C TRP A 455 14.63 -21.14 7.39
N LYS A 456 15.76 -21.83 7.55
CA LYS A 456 15.93 -23.01 8.43
C LYS A 456 14.85 -24.09 8.20
N GLY A 457 14.43 -24.28 6.96
CA GLY A 457 13.44 -25.29 6.54
C GLY A 457 11.97 -24.86 6.63
N LEU A 458 11.67 -23.69 7.20
CA LEU A 458 10.33 -23.11 7.19
C LEU A 458 10.16 -22.22 5.97
N VAL A 459 9.00 -22.27 5.30
CA VAL A 459 8.75 -21.39 4.16
C VAL A 459 8.14 -20.09 4.65
N LYS A 460 8.74 -18.96 4.24
CA LYS A 460 8.16 -17.64 4.44
C LYS A 460 7.27 -17.31 3.24
N PRO A 461 5.97 -17.04 3.45
CA PRO A 461 5.15 -16.43 2.42
C PRO A 461 5.76 -15.11 1.94
N LEU A 462 5.34 -14.68 0.76
CA LEU A 462 5.87 -13.50 0.09
C LEU A 462 5.92 -12.27 1.00
N GLY A 463 7.10 -11.69 1.14
CA GLY A 463 7.34 -10.46 1.88
C GLY A 463 8.13 -9.46 1.05
N SER A 464 7.85 -8.17 1.24
CA SER A 464 8.66 -7.11 0.62
C SER A 464 9.86 -6.79 1.49
N SER A 465 10.97 -6.50 0.83
CA SER A 465 12.23 -6.12 1.46
C SER A 465 12.80 -4.90 0.75
N PHE A 466 13.32 -3.95 1.52
CA PHE A 466 14.22 -2.93 0.98
C PHE A 466 15.55 -3.60 0.62
N ILE A 467 16.14 -3.27 -0.51
CA ILE A 467 17.43 -3.79 -0.98
C ILE A 467 18.41 -2.64 -1.15
N GLY A 468 19.54 -2.74 -0.44
CA GLY A 468 20.65 -1.81 -0.52
C GLY A 468 20.55 -0.56 0.37
N VAL A 469 19.40 -0.27 0.95
CA VAL A 469 19.22 0.81 1.94
C VAL A 469 20.11 0.63 3.17
N SER A 470 20.51 1.72 3.82
CA SER A 470 21.31 1.62 5.04
C SER A 470 20.48 1.22 6.28
N PRO A 471 21.12 0.65 7.32
CA PRO A 471 20.44 0.32 8.58
C PRO A 471 19.77 1.54 9.22
N GLU A 472 20.40 2.71 9.16
CA GLU A 472 19.86 3.95 9.69
C GLU A 472 18.62 4.44 8.94
N PHE A 473 18.48 4.16 7.64
CA PHE A 473 17.27 4.49 6.89
C PHE A 473 16.07 3.68 7.37
N GLU A 474 16.20 2.35 7.44
CA GLU A 474 15.11 1.49 7.94
C GLU A 474 14.76 1.82 9.39
N MET A 475 15.78 2.01 10.25
CA MET A 475 15.56 2.35 11.66
C MET A 475 14.89 3.72 11.83
N ALA A 476 15.26 4.74 11.03
CA ALA A 476 14.60 6.05 11.05
C ALA A 476 13.13 5.95 10.61
N LEU A 477 12.86 5.26 9.50
CA LEU A 477 11.53 5.06 8.94
C LEU A 477 10.60 4.38 9.96
N PHE A 478 11.04 3.26 10.56
CA PHE A 478 10.22 2.55 11.54
C PHE A 478 10.07 3.32 12.85
N THR A 479 11.09 4.06 13.30
CA THR A 479 11.00 4.92 14.50
C THR A 479 9.98 6.04 14.32
N ILE A 480 9.99 6.72 13.17
CA ILE A 480 9.05 7.80 12.86
C ILE A 480 7.61 7.29 12.93
N ILE A 481 7.33 6.16 12.29
CA ILE A 481 5.98 5.59 12.22
C ILE A 481 5.56 5.03 13.58
N PHE A 482 6.48 4.41 14.33
CA PHE A 482 6.22 3.96 15.70
C PHE A 482 5.77 5.11 16.59
N LEU A 483 6.47 6.26 16.56
CA LEU A 483 6.14 7.42 17.40
C LEU A 483 4.91 8.19 16.92
N LYS A 484 4.45 8.01 15.67
CA LYS A 484 3.27 8.66 15.10
C LYS A 484 1.96 8.29 15.80
N SER A 485 1.83 7.05 16.26
CA SER A 485 0.59 6.51 16.85
C SER A 485 0.91 5.66 18.06
N ASN A 486 -0.03 5.49 19.00
CA ASN A 486 0.07 4.56 20.14
C ASN A 486 -0.68 3.22 19.89
N GLU A 487 -1.17 3.00 18.67
CA GLU A 487 -1.87 1.77 18.32
C GLU A 487 -0.96 0.54 18.36
N ARG A 488 -1.56 -0.65 18.53
CA ARG A 488 -0.84 -1.94 18.53
C ARG A 488 -0.20 -2.23 17.17
N VAL A 489 -0.84 -1.82 16.08
CA VAL A 489 -0.31 -1.93 14.72
C VAL A 489 -0.61 -0.62 14.01
N THR A 490 0.42 0.03 13.50
CA THR A 490 0.31 1.22 12.66
C THR A 490 0.57 0.81 11.22
N LYS A 491 -0.34 1.17 10.32
CA LYS A 491 -0.21 0.95 8.87
C LYS A 491 -0.24 2.31 8.20
N ALA A 492 0.82 2.65 7.49
CA ALA A 492 0.92 3.90 6.75
C ALA A 492 1.15 3.60 5.27
N ILE A 493 0.32 4.15 4.40
CA ILE A 493 0.56 4.11 2.96
C ILE A 493 1.43 5.32 2.63
N VAL A 494 2.60 5.07 2.07
CA VAL A 494 3.58 6.09 1.73
C VAL A 494 4.08 5.88 0.32
N LYS A 495 4.48 6.97 -0.33
CA LYS A 495 5.23 6.94 -1.56
C LYS A 495 6.65 7.40 -1.30
N VAL A 496 7.62 6.53 -1.50
CA VAL A 496 9.04 6.83 -1.31
C VAL A 496 9.75 6.51 -2.60
N ASP A 497 10.39 7.52 -3.19
CA ASP A 497 10.88 7.46 -4.55
C ASP A 497 9.73 7.01 -5.48
N GLU A 498 9.99 6.03 -6.31
CA GLU A 498 9.00 5.40 -7.18
C GLU A 498 8.10 4.34 -6.52
N TYR A 499 8.33 4.02 -5.24
CA TYR A 499 7.69 2.89 -4.56
C TYR A 499 6.48 3.35 -3.75
N LEU A 500 5.29 2.90 -4.14
CA LEU A 500 4.10 2.96 -3.30
C LEU A 500 4.05 1.75 -2.38
N MET A 501 4.07 1.98 -1.07
CA MET A 501 4.22 0.95 -0.06
C MET A 501 3.27 1.15 1.12
N GLU A 502 2.78 0.05 1.68
CA GLU A 502 2.23 0.01 3.04
C GLU A 502 3.38 -0.30 4.00
N ILE A 503 3.72 0.62 4.89
CA ILE A 503 4.63 0.33 6.00
C ILE A 503 3.82 -0.14 7.19
N VAL A 504 4.15 -1.32 7.69
CA VAL A 504 3.54 -1.93 8.86
C VAL A 504 4.51 -1.84 10.03
N VAL A 505 4.07 -1.27 11.15
CA VAL A 505 4.84 -1.19 12.41
C VAL A 505 4.01 -1.75 13.55
N CYS A 506 4.48 -2.84 14.16
CA CYS A 506 3.86 -3.41 15.35
C CYS A 506 4.43 -2.77 16.64
N ARG A 507 3.61 -2.71 17.69
CA ARG A 507 3.98 -2.21 19.02
C ARG A 507 3.73 -3.27 20.09
N HIS A 508 4.73 -3.44 20.96
CA HIS A 508 4.62 -4.18 22.22
C HIS A 508 4.87 -3.23 23.40
N GLY A 509 3.79 -2.60 23.88
CA GLY A 509 3.87 -1.60 24.94
C GLY A 509 4.70 -0.38 24.52
N ARG A 510 5.91 -0.25 25.06
CA ARG A 510 6.85 0.83 24.72
C ARG A 510 7.93 0.43 23.71
N ALA A 511 8.01 -0.85 23.36
CA ALA A 511 8.96 -1.37 22.39
C ALA A 511 8.32 -1.51 21.00
N ILE A 512 9.15 -1.37 19.98
CA ILE A 512 8.77 -1.69 18.60
C ILE A 512 8.78 -3.22 18.42
N GLY A 513 7.81 -3.73 17.66
CA GLY A 513 7.73 -5.14 17.26
C GLY A 513 8.03 -5.32 15.77
N THR A 514 7.64 -6.47 15.23
CA THR A 514 7.81 -6.81 13.81
C THR A 514 7.35 -5.66 12.91
N SER A 515 8.25 -5.15 12.09
CA SER A 515 8.00 -4.01 11.22
C SER A 515 8.61 -4.24 9.85
N TYR A 516 7.88 -3.92 8.79
CA TYR A 516 8.29 -4.23 7.42
C TYR A 516 7.53 -3.40 6.38
N PRO A 517 8.13 -3.18 5.19
CA PRO A 517 7.41 -2.65 4.06
C PRO A 517 6.56 -3.74 3.40
N LYS A 518 5.48 -3.31 2.74
CA LYS A 518 4.71 -4.10 1.80
C LYS A 518 4.52 -3.30 0.53
N LEU A 519 5.21 -3.72 -0.52
CA LEU A 519 5.18 -3.10 -1.84
C LEU A 519 3.78 -3.25 -2.46
N LEU A 520 3.13 -2.12 -2.73
CA LEU A 520 1.84 -2.07 -3.42
C LEU A 520 2.04 -1.88 -4.92
N SER A 521 3.01 -1.05 -5.32
CA SER A 521 3.51 -0.90 -6.71
C SER A 521 4.82 -0.14 -6.78
N SER A 522 5.66 -0.38 -7.79
CA SER A 522 6.80 0.46 -8.21
C SER A 522 6.49 1.16 -9.53
N ASN A 523 7.10 2.32 -9.83
CA ASN A 523 6.85 3.10 -11.06
C ASN A 523 7.90 2.91 -12.17
N ASN A 524 8.89 2.03 -11.99
CA ASN A 524 10.13 2.07 -12.78
C ASN A 524 10.13 1.47 -14.21
N ARG A 525 9.06 1.57 -15.02
CA ARG A 525 9.09 0.91 -16.35
C ARG A 525 8.43 1.68 -17.48
N ASP A 526 9.06 2.79 -17.84
CA ASP A 526 9.27 3.18 -19.22
C ASP A 526 10.78 3.35 -19.49
N LEU A 527 11.39 2.28 -19.99
CA LEU A 527 12.50 2.32 -20.95
C LEU A 527 12.19 1.32 -22.07
#